data_AF-A0AA43HWQ7-F1
#
_entry.id   AF-A0AA43HWQ7-F1
#
_cell.length_a   1.000
_cell.length_b   1.000
_cell.length_c   1.000
_cell.angle_alpha   90.00
_cell.angle_beta   90.00
_cell.angle_gamma   90.00
#
_symmetry.space_group_name_H-M   'P 1'
#
loop_
_entity.id
_entity.type
_entity.pdbx_description
1 polymer ?
#
loop_
_entity_poly.entity_id
_entity_poly.type
_entity_poly.pdbx_seq_one_letter_code
_entity_poly.pdbx_strand_id
1 'polypeptide(L)'
;MMLKTKYNEGDIVWLINLKTGQLVQREIAGVRSQSINKVQSTIYCFIKDWSLNNENPTLEDCFWVSETKVHDTKQKLIESF
;
A
#
# COMPACT_ATOMS: atom_id res chain seq x y z
N MET A 1 -19.67 4.57 -12.37
CA MET A 1 -18.79 3.39 -12.47
C MET A 1 -18.16 3.20 -11.10
N MET A 2 -18.35 2.06 -10.43
CA MET A 2 -17.67 1.82 -9.14
C MET A 2 -16.19 1.60 -9.42
N LEU A 3 -15.33 2.42 -8.79
CA LEU A 3 -13.88 2.20 -8.81
C LEU A 3 -13.61 0.89 -8.06
N LYS A 4 -12.97 -0.08 -8.71
CA LYS A 4 -12.63 -1.37 -8.10
C LYS A 4 -11.18 -1.33 -7.64
N THR A 5 -10.95 -1.47 -6.35
CA THR A 5 -9.61 -1.58 -5.77
C THR A 5 -9.24 -3.05 -5.67
N LYS A 6 -7.94 -3.38 -5.81
CA LYS A 6 -7.45 -4.75 -5.63
C LYS A 6 -7.43 -5.16 -4.15
N TYR A 7 -7.16 -4.19 -3.27
CA TYR A 7 -7.14 -4.34 -1.82
C TYR A 7 -7.94 -3.21 -1.16
N ASN A 8 -8.32 -3.40 0.09
CA ASN A 8 -9.08 -2.45 0.90
C ASN A 8 -8.26 -1.98 2.11
N GLU A 9 -8.75 -0.95 2.79
CA GLU A 9 -8.23 -0.55 4.10
C GLU A 9 -8.38 -1.71 5.10
N GLY A 10 -7.36 -1.96 5.91
CA GLY A 10 -7.28 -3.10 6.82
C GLY A 10 -6.74 -4.39 6.20
N ASP A 11 -6.59 -4.47 4.87
CA ASP A 11 -5.97 -5.65 4.26
C ASP A 11 -4.46 -5.70 4.55
N ILE A 12 -3.97 -6.90 4.85
CA ILE A 12 -2.56 -7.15 5.09
C ILE A 12 -1.90 -7.58 3.79
N VAL A 13 -0.90 -6.82 3.36
CA VAL A 13 -0.20 -6.99 2.09
C VAL A 13 1.31 -6.96 2.26
N TRP A 14 2.02 -7.44 1.24
CA TRP A 14 3.46 -7.45 1.14
C TRP A 14 3.94 -6.35 0.18
N LEU A 15 4.96 -5.63 0.62
CA LEU A 15 5.66 -4.62 -0.19
C LEU A 15 7.15 -4.59 0.15
N ILE A 16 7.92 -3.83 -0.63
CA ILE A 16 9.35 -3.62 -0.37
C ILE A 16 9.51 -2.32 0.41
N ASN A 17 10.22 -2.39 1.53
CA ASN A 17 10.70 -1.19 2.18
C ASN A 17 11.81 -0.58 1.32
N LEU A 18 11.53 0.53 0.63
CA LEU A 18 12.48 1.18 -0.28
C LEU A 18 13.75 1.70 0.42
N LYS A 19 13.73 1.88 1.76
CA LYS A 19 14.92 2.30 2.51
C LYS A 19 15.84 1.12 2.83
N THR A 20 15.29 -0.05 3.13
CA THR A 20 16.08 -1.22 3.57
C THR A 20 16.23 -2.30 2.49
N GLY A 21 15.45 -2.21 1.40
CA GLY A 21 15.35 -3.26 0.38
C GLY A 21 14.65 -4.54 0.85
N GLN A 22 14.13 -4.56 2.08
CA GLN A 22 13.54 -5.75 2.68
C GLN A 22 12.05 -5.90 2.30
N LEU A 23 11.63 -7.16 2.18
CA LEU A 23 10.23 -7.54 2.05
C LEU A 23 9.55 -7.37 3.42
N VAL A 24 8.53 -6.53 3.49
CA VAL A 24 7.78 -6.25 4.71
C VAL A 24 6.30 -6.51 4.51
N GLN A 25 5.64 -6.95 5.57
CA GLN A 25 4.20 -7.11 5.64
C GLN A 25 3.60 -5.89 6.34
N ARG A 26 2.60 -5.25 5.76
CA ARG A 26 1.93 -4.07 6.31
C ARG A 26 0.43 -4.12 6.08
N GLU A 27 -0.30 -3.53 6.99
CA GLU A 27 -1.72 -3.25 6.85
C GLU A 27 -1.93 -1.96 6.04
N ILE A 28 -2.91 -1.95 5.15
CA ILE A 28 -3.30 -0.77 4.38
C ILE A 28 -4.08 0.19 5.29
N ALA A 29 -3.51 1.37 5.53
CA ALA A 29 -4.11 2.42 6.36
C ALA A 29 -5.06 3.35 5.58
N GLY A 30 -5.04 3.27 4.24
CA GLY A 30 -5.81 4.18 3.39
C GLY A 30 -5.74 3.80 1.92
N VAL A 31 -6.82 4.06 1.17
CA VAL A 31 -6.86 3.80 -0.27
C VAL A 31 -7.24 5.06 -1.04
N ARG A 32 -6.50 5.37 -2.10
CA ARG A 32 -6.86 6.44 -3.03
C ARG A 32 -6.86 5.93 -4.46
N SER A 33 -8.01 6.04 -5.11
CA SER A 33 -8.16 5.70 -6.53
C SER A 33 -8.51 6.92 -7.35
N GLN A 34 -7.89 7.05 -8.51
CA GLN A 34 -8.20 8.07 -9.51
C GLN A 34 -8.44 7.38 -10.86
N SER A 35 -9.39 7.87 -11.65
CA SER A 35 -9.61 7.41 -13.02
C SER A 35 -9.42 8.57 -13.99
N ILE A 36 -8.48 8.41 -14.92
CA ILE A 36 -8.19 9.36 -16.00
C ILE A 36 -8.26 8.59 -17.31
N ASN A 37 -9.06 9.05 -18.29
CA ASN A 37 -9.20 8.41 -19.60
C ASN A 37 -9.52 6.90 -19.55
N LYS A 38 -10.41 6.49 -18.63
CA LYS A 38 -10.78 5.07 -18.37
C LYS A 38 -9.66 4.20 -17.80
N VAL A 39 -8.48 4.76 -17.52
CA VAL A 39 -7.42 4.09 -16.78
C VAL A 39 -7.58 4.43 -15.31
N GLN A 40 -7.80 3.41 -14.48
CA GLN A 40 -7.81 3.56 -13.03
C GLN A 40 -6.40 3.38 -12.48
N SER A 41 -5.97 4.29 -11.62
CA SER A 41 -4.75 4.17 -10.84
C SER A 41 -5.12 4.19 -9.36
N THR A 42 -4.66 3.17 -8.63
CA THR A 42 -4.87 3.05 -7.19
C THR A 42 -3.51 3.14 -6.49
N ILE A 43 -3.49 3.94 -5.43
CA ILE A 43 -2.35 4.04 -4.50
C ILE A 43 -2.82 3.69 -3.10
N TYR A 44 -1.98 2.97 -2.38
CA TYR A 44 -2.22 2.48 -1.03
C TYR A 44 -1.35 3.23 -0.03
N CYS A 45 -1.93 3.53 1.11
CA CYS A 45 -1.35 4.27 2.21
C CYS A 45 -0.88 3.30 3.30
N PHE A 46 0.34 3.49 3.80
CA PHE A 46 0.93 2.66 4.85
C PHE A 46 1.53 3.55 5.93
N ILE A 47 1.30 3.21 7.20
CA ILE A 47 1.90 3.93 8.34
C ILE A 47 3.42 3.66 8.36
N LYS A 48 4.22 4.72 8.51
CA LYS A 48 5.68 4.60 8.66
C LYS A 48 6.01 3.95 10.01
N ASP A 49 7.10 3.18 10.03
CA ASP A 49 7.53 2.38 11.19
C ASP A 49 7.62 3.17 12.51
N TRP A 50 8.14 4.40 12.46
CA TRP A 50 8.31 5.29 13.61
C TRP A 50 7.00 5.88 14.14
N SER A 51 5.90 5.77 13.38
CA SER A 51 4.57 6.27 13.74
C SER A 51 3.58 5.15 14.08
N LEU A 52 4.01 3.88 14.04
CA LEU A 52 3.17 2.74 14.42
C LEU A 52 2.73 2.77 15.90
N ASN A 53 3.51 3.43 16.76
CA ASN A 53 3.21 3.56 18.18
C ASN A 53 2.41 4.82 18.52
N ASN A 54 2.10 5.67 17.52
CA ASN A 54 1.25 6.83 17.75
C ASN A 54 -0.19 6.37 17.85
N GLU A 55 -0.91 6.84 18.88
CA GLU A 55 -2.31 6.46 19.10
C GLU A 55 -3.23 6.93 17.95
N ASN A 56 -2.86 8.00 17.25
CA ASN A 56 -3.57 8.55 16.09
C ASN A 56 -2.58 8.98 15.00
N PRO A 57 -2.10 8.05 14.16
CA PRO A 57 -1.22 8.40 13.05
C PRO A 57 -1.99 9.29 12.05
N THR A 58 -1.35 10.37 11.62
CA THR A 58 -1.92 11.33 10.64
C THR A 58 -1.53 10.96 9.21
N LEU A 59 -2.10 11.63 8.20
CA LEU A 59 -1.71 11.40 6.80
C LEU A 59 -0.23 11.73 6.51
N GLU A 60 0.41 12.58 7.32
CA GLU A 60 1.84 12.89 7.20
C GLU A 60 2.74 11.75 7.68
N ASP A 61 2.21 10.92 8.57
CA ASP A 61 2.85 9.71 9.09
C ASP A 61 2.83 8.55 8.11
N CYS A 62 2.17 8.73 6.97
CA CYS A 62 2.00 7.71 5.96
C CYS A 62 2.97 7.85 4.81
N PHE A 63 3.21 6.74 4.11
CA PHE A 63 3.81 6.71 2.79
C PHE A 63 2.87 6.02 1.80
N TRP A 64 2.97 6.42 0.53
CA TRP A 64 2.06 5.98 -0.51
C TRP A 64 2.78 5.09 -1.52
N VAL A 65 2.17 3.96 -1.86
CA VAL A 65 2.73 2.98 -2.80
C VAL A 65 1.70 2.65 -3.87
N SER A 66 2.15 2.55 -5.12
CA SER A 66 1.29 2.16 -6.24
C SER A 66 0.81 0.72 -6.12
N GLU A 67 -0.41 0.45 -6.58
CA GLU A 67 -1.00 -0.90 -6.59
C GLU A 67 -0.11 -1.96 -7.24
N THR A 68 0.68 -1.58 -8.25
CA THR A 68 1.63 -2.46 -8.95
C THR A 68 2.77 -2.99 -8.08
N LYS A 69 3.03 -2.37 -6.93
CA LYS A 69 4.12 -2.73 -6.00
C LYS A 69 3.61 -3.38 -4.72
N VAL A 70 2.32 -3.71 -4.66
CA VAL A 70 1.65 -4.26 -3.48
C VAL A 70 1.05 -5.62 -3.83
N HIS A 71 1.42 -6.64 -3.05
CA HIS A 71 1.09 -8.04 -3.36
C HIS A 71 0.45 -8.71 -2.14
N ASP A 72 -0.52 -9.58 -2.38
CA ASP A 72 -1.22 -10.36 -1.35
C ASP A 72 -0.32 -11.39 -0.66
N THR A 73 0.71 -11.89 -1.37
CA THR A 73 1.64 -12.87 -0.81
C THR A 73 3.09 -12.47 -1.04
N LYS A 74 3.96 -12.90 -0.11
CA LYS A 74 5.41 -12.72 -0.22
C LYS A 74 5.96 -13.32 -1.52
N GLN A 75 5.45 -14.48 -1.95
CA GLN A 75 5.91 -15.15 -3.16
C GLN A 75 5.62 -14.33 -4.42
N LYS A 76 4.39 -13.83 -4.58
CA LYS A 76 4.04 -12.95 -5.71
C LYS A 76 4.86 -11.67 -5.76
N LEU A 77 5.28 -11.15 -4.60
CA LEU A 77 6.17 -10.00 -4.53
C LEU A 77 7.58 -10.38 -5.04
N ILE A 78 8.11 -11.54 -4.64
CA ILE A 78 9.40 -12.05 -5.12
C ILE A 78 9.38 -12.30 -6.64
N GLU A 79 8.29 -12.85 -7.17
CA GLU A 79 8.12 -13.13 -8.60
C GLU A 79 7.93 -11.87 -9.47
N SER A 80 7.76 -10.70 -8.84
CA SER A 80 7.61 -9.42 -9.56
C SER A 80 8.93 -8.72 -9.90
N PHE A 81 10.06 -9.32 -9.48
CA PHE A 81 11.43 -8.91 -9.81
C PHE A 81 12.03 -9.77 -10.91
#